data_AF-A0A353DDQ6-F1
#
_entry.id   AF-A0A353DDQ6-F1
#
_cell.length_a   1.000
_cell.length_b   1.000
_cell.length_c   1.000
_cell.angle_alpha   90.00
_cell.angle_beta   90.00
_cell.angle_gamma   90.00
#
_symmetry.space_group_name_H-M   'P 1'
#
loop_
_entity.id
_entity.type
_entity.pdbx_description
1 polymer ?
#
loop_
_entity_poly.entity_id
_entity_poly.type
_entity_poly.pdbx_seq_one_letter_code
_entity_poly.pdbx_strand_id
1 'polypeptide(L)'
;MLLSKFRIQTLALLHTSGISASAVEGNFDFFESKIRPVLVNKCYECHSVEAANGGKQKGGLLLDTREGIRKGGDTGPAVLPGDVSGSLLLKALRQEELEMPPKGKLSDEIIADFTKWIESGAADPREHASTELKSTTIDASNHWAFKAPQMSVLPEVKNSKWAKSEIDRFILHQLEARDLSPVASASPRVLARRIYFNLLGLPPTPEQADEFLKASEKDHDAALASLVDSLLESPHYGERWGRHWLDVARYAEDQAHTFGVKKRANAHQYRDWVIRMLNEDLPFDQFVKYQLAGDLMEDESEDRFQKYSGLGFLGLGAQYYKNSDKAQAEADELDDTIDTLTRGFLGLTVSCARCHDHKFDPIPTKDYYALAGIFNGRRYTEIPLVEEDAVKAYNEEQKVIKDLESKYRGDLKGMGRNQGRGKLNQVSRYLQEGWRMNVLKSEGVRFSDEEYAKKRGLHPHFAKRFRDVMAVNRESDLSKRLPELEGWHQHKVKFDDKPTIESLKVPQEIVKLAEQLQVKVIKAAEEFSKIEVEKAGELSKARNEEDRLNKVMGKMGNDQK
;
A
#
# COMPACT_ATOMS: atom_id res chain seq x y z
N MET A 1 96.79 4.14 -5.87
CA MET A 1 97.57 5.05 -6.73
C MET A 1 96.69 5.43 -7.93
N LEU A 2 96.42 6.74 -8.08
CA LEU A 2 95.95 7.48 -9.27
C LEU A 2 94.98 6.85 -10.30
N LEU A 3 93.76 7.41 -10.34
CA LEU A 3 93.16 8.26 -11.41
C LEU A 3 93.24 7.89 -12.92
N SER A 4 92.18 8.36 -13.61
CA SER A 4 92.04 8.69 -15.06
C SER A 4 91.60 7.53 -15.98
N LYS A 5 90.54 7.59 -16.81
CA LYS A 5 89.80 8.68 -17.49
C LYS A 5 88.48 8.10 -18.05
N PHE A 6 87.36 8.83 -17.96
CA PHE A 6 86.21 8.64 -18.85
C PHE A 6 85.82 9.99 -19.47
N ARG A 7 85.60 9.99 -20.79
CA ARG A 7 85.33 11.17 -21.62
C ARG A 7 83.89 11.65 -21.48
N ILE A 8 83.75 12.97 -21.45
CA ILE A 8 82.51 13.75 -21.54
C ILE A 8 82.12 13.89 -23.03
N GLN A 9 80.86 13.64 -23.37
CA GLN A 9 80.18 14.29 -24.48
C GLN A 9 78.88 14.90 -23.97
N THR A 10 78.76 16.21 -24.20
CA THR A 10 77.68 17.11 -23.81
C THR A 10 76.46 16.90 -24.72
N LEU A 11 75.28 16.68 -24.15
CA LEU A 11 74.00 16.78 -24.86
C LEU A 11 73.25 18.00 -24.32
N ALA A 12 72.91 18.92 -25.21
CA ALA A 12 72.13 20.12 -24.91
C ALA A 12 70.66 19.76 -24.65
N LEU A 13 70.14 20.14 -23.49
CA LEU A 13 68.71 20.09 -23.17
C LEU A 13 68.02 21.36 -23.67
N LEU A 14 67.18 21.24 -24.70
CA LEU A 14 66.12 22.21 -24.97
C LEU A 14 65.03 22.05 -23.90
N HIS A 15 64.77 23.12 -23.15
CA HIS A 15 63.59 23.22 -22.29
C HIS A 15 62.37 23.54 -23.16
N THR A 16 61.48 22.56 -23.33
CA THR A 16 60.09 22.79 -23.74
C THR A 16 59.26 23.04 -22.49
N SER A 17 58.70 24.24 -22.36
CA SER A 17 57.73 24.59 -21.33
C SER A 17 56.48 23.69 -21.44
N GLY A 18 56.37 22.71 -20.56
CA GLY A 18 55.19 21.86 -20.45
C GLY A 18 54.06 22.59 -19.71
N ILE A 19 52.89 22.65 -20.33
CA ILE A 19 51.63 22.99 -19.66
C ILE A 19 51.20 21.73 -18.88
N SER A 20 51.11 21.83 -17.56
CA SER A 20 50.73 20.72 -16.66
C SER A 20 49.30 20.23 -16.90
N ALA A 21 49.11 18.90 -16.99
CA ALA A 21 47.80 18.23 -17.09
C ALA A 21 46.84 18.52 -15.91
N SER A 22 47.36 18.96 -14.76
CA SER A 22 46.58 19.34 -13.58
C SER A 22 45.64 20.54 -13.81
N ALA A 23 45.90 21.41 -14.80
CA ALA A 23 45.05 22.57 -15.07
C ALA A 23 43.76 22.23 -15.84
N VAL A 24 43.71 21.07 -16.52
CA VAL A 24 42.55 20.65 -17.34
C VAL A 24 41.50 19.94 -16.47
N GLU A 25 41.92 19.08 -15.54
CA GLU A 25 41.01 18.35 -14.62
C GLU A 25 40.25 19.29 -13.68
N GLY A 26 40.92 20.29 -13.09
CA GLY A 26 40.27 21.26 -12.19
C GLY A 26 39.21 22.15 -12.86
N ASN A 27 39.17 22.19 -14.20
CA ASN A 27 38.23 23.01 -14.97
C ASN A 27 36.93 22.23 -15.31
N PHE A 28 36.97 20.89 -15.33
CA PHE A 28 35.78 20.06 -15.49
C PHE A 28 34.94 19.97 -14.21
N ASP A 29 35.58 19.88 -13.04
CA ASP A 29 34.88 19.92 -11.75
C ASP A 29 34.09 21.22 -11.56
N PHE A 30 34.64 22.34 -12.03
CA PHE A 30 33.96 23.63 -12.03
C PHE A 30 32.70 23.61 -12.92
N PHE A 31 32.81 23.04 -14.12
CA PHE A 31 31.67 22.86 -15.00
C PHE A 31 30.57 21.98 -14.38
N GLU A 32 30.93 20.83 -13.82
CA GLU A 32 29.99 19.88 -13.22
C GLU A 32 29.29 20.44 -11.97
N SER A 33 30.01 21.18 -11.14
CA SER A 33 29.49 21.69 -9.87
C SER A 33 28.78 23.04 -9.97
N LYS A 34 29.18 23.92 -10.91
CA LYS A 34 28.66 25.30 -11.01
C LYS A 34 27.81 25.55 -12.24
N ILE A 35 28.16 24.97 -13.38
CA ILE A 35 27.55 25.32 -14.68
C ILE A 35 26.42 24.34 -15.05
N ARG A 36 26.70 23.03 -15.07
CA ARG A 36 25.74 22.00 -15.46
C ARG A 36 24.42 22.06 -14.68
N PRO A 37 24.40 22.24 -13.33
CA PRO A 37 23.15 22.27 -12.59
C PRO A 37 22.23 23.42 -13.02
N VAL A 38 22.80 24.57 -13.40
CA VAL A 38 22.02 25.72 -13.89
C VAL A 38 21.49 25.44 -15.28
N LEU A 39 22.30 24.88 -16.18
CA LEU A 39 21.86 24.50 -17.53
C LEU A 39 20.69 23.52 -17.49
N VAL A 40 20.79 22.48 -16.65
CA VAL A 40 19.72 21.49 -16.44
C VAL A 40 18.43 22.14 -15.95
N ASN A 41 18.53 22.95 -14.88
CA ASN A 41 17.33 23.46 -14.19
C ASN A 41 16.67 24.65 -14.88
N LYS A 42 17.43 25.43 -15.65
CA LYS A 42 16.96 26.72 -16.19
C LYS A 42 16.93 26.80 -17.71
N CYS A 43 17.65 25.91 -18.40
CA CYS A 43 17.89 26.06 -19.84
C CYS A 43 17.37 24.87 -20.66
N TYR A 44 17.48 23.64 -20.15
CA TYR A 44 17.17 22.44 -20.94
C TYR A 44 15.70 22.29 -21.33
N GLU A 45 14.78 22.89 -20.58
CA GLU A 45 13.34 22.90 -20.94
C GLU A 45 13.10 23.43 -22.37
N CYS A 46 13.96 24.32 -22.87
CA CYS A 46 13.84 24.95 -24.19
C CYS A 46 15.09 24.82 -25.09
N HIS A 47 16.26 24.51 -24.53
CA HIS A 47 17.54 24.46 -25.25
C HIS A 47 18.29 23.15 -25.00
N SER A 48 17.60 22.03 -25.18
CA SER A 48 18.18 20.69 -25.12
C SER A 48 17.71 19.85 -26.31
N VAL A 49 18.35 18.71 -26.52
CA VAL A 49 17.92 17.70 -27.49
C VAL A 49 16.49 17.24 -27.15
N GLU A 50 16.16 17.08 -25.87
CA GLU A 50 14.80 16.72 -25.44
C GLU A 50 13.77 17.81 -25.82
N ALA A 51 14.11 19.09 -25.63
CA ALA A 51 13.25 20.20 -26.03
C ALA A 51 13.05 20.25 -27.55
N ALA A 52 14.10 19.93 -28.33
CA ALA A 52 14.02 19.81 -29.79
C ALA A 52 13.08 18.68 -30.20
N ASN A 53 13.22 17.51 -29.57
CA ASN A 53 12.36 16.35 -29.83
C ASN A 53 10.90 16.62 -29.48
N GLY A 54 10.63 17.39 -28.41
CA GLY A 54 9.29 17.76 -27.99
C GLY A 54 8.66 18.94 -28.76
N GLY A 55 9.32 19.47 -29.80
CA GLY A 55 8.86 20.66 -30.54
C GLY A 55 8.86 21.96 -29.71
N LYS A 56 9.56 21.96 -28.57
CA LYS A 56 9.66 23.07 -27.62
C LYS A 56 10.95 23.88 -27.79
N GLN A 57 11.86 23.43 -28.65
CA GLN A 57 13.15 24.09 -28.87
C GLN A 57 13.00 25.53 -29.33
N LYS A 58 13.83 26.40 -28.77
CA LYS A 58 13.90 27.81 -29.13
C LYS A 58 15.25 28.15 -29.76
N GLY A 59 15.20 28.89 -30.86
CA GLY A 59 16.38 29.46 -31.53
C GLY A 59 17.39 28.45 -32.09
N GLY A 60 16.96 27.21 -32.38
CA GLY A 60 17.86 26.15 -32.90
C GLY A 60 19.00 25.76 -31.96
N LEU A 61 18.97 26.21 -30.70
CA LEU A 61 20.09 26.13 -29.77
C LEU A 61 20.03 24.86 -28.91
N LEU A 62 21.18 24.23 -28.71
CA LEU A 62 21.38 23.07 -27.82
C LEU A 62 22.45 23.41 -26.78
N LEU A 63 22.08 23.40 -25.51
CA LEU A 63 22.98 23.66 -24.38
C LEU A 63 23.37 22.40 -23.60
N ASP A 64 22.80 21.25 -23.95
CA ASP A 64 23.01 19.97 -23.29
C ASP A 64 24.19 19.17 -23.84
N THR A 65 24.82 19.63 -24.93
CA THR A 65 26.04 19.04 -25.50
C THR A 65 27.13 20.09 -25.70
N ARG A 66 28.40 19.68 -25.66
CA ARG A 66 29.55 20.57 -25.90
C ARG A 66 29.52 21.16 -27.31
N GLU A 67 29.27 20.32 -28.31
CA GLU A 67 29.22 20.74 -29.71
C GLU A 67 28.04 21.68 -29.95
N GLY A 68 26.87 21.42 -29.35
CA GLY A 68 25.70 22.27 -29.45
C GLY A 68 25.95 23.68 -28.93
N ILE A 69 26.57 23.79 -27.74
CA ILE A 69 26.91 25.08 -27.14
C ILE A 69 27.85 25.90 -28.04
N ARG A 70 28.85 25.22 -28.65
CA ARG A 70 29.88 25.89 -29.47
C ARG A 70 29.38 26.23 -30.87
N LYS A 71 28.58 25.35 -31.48
CA LYS A 71 27.92 25.60 -32.77
C LYS A 71 26.92 26.75 -32.64
N GLY A 72 26.20 26.79 -31.51
CA GLY A 72 25.15 27.77 -31.25
C GLY A 72 23.88 27.52 -32.06
N GLY A 73 22.99 28.50 -32.02
CA GLY A 73 21.67 28.46 -32.64
C GLY A 73 21.56 29.36 -33.87
N ASP A 74 20.34 29.77 -34.20
CA ASP A 74 20.01 30.61 -35.36
C ASP A 74 20.76 31.96 -35.37
N THR A 75 21.20 32.42 -34.19
CA THR A 75 21.91 33.69 -34.00
C THR A 75 23.43 33.54 -33.91
N GLY A 76 23.96 32.33 -34.10
CA GLY A 76 25.40 32.03 -34.02
C GLY A 76 25.85 31.36 -32.71
N PRO A 77 27.18 31.19 -32.53
CA PRO A 77 27.78 30.48 -31.39
C PRO A 77 27.32 30.98 -30.03
N ALA A 78 26.88 30.09 -29.15
CA ALA A 78 26.44 30.49 -27.81
C ALA A 78 27.62 30.75 -26.87
N VAL A 79 28.68 29.95 -26.96
CA VAL A 79 29.92 30.14 -26.19
C VAL A 79 31.14 30.05 -27.09
N LEU A 80 31.99 31.06 -26.97
CA LEU A 80 33.33 31.11 -27.55
C LEU A 80 34.35 30.94 -26.41
N PRO A 81 35.06 29.79 -26.33
CA PRO A 81 36.07 29.54 -25.31
C PRO A 81 37.09 30.69 -25.20
N GLY A 82 37.21 31.28 -24.00
CA GLY A 82 38.14 32.37 -23.71
C GLY A 82 37.66 33.78 -24.11
N ASP A 83 36.53 33.90 -24.83
CA ASP A 83 35.97 35.20 -25.24
C ASP A 83 34.61 35.45 -24.60
N VAL A 84 34.62 36.15 -23.47
CA VAL A 84 33.43 36.60 -22.75
C VAL A 84 32.58 37.56 -23.58
N SER A 85 33.22 38.48 -24.29
CA SER A 85 32.54 39.56 -25.00
C SER A 85 31.80 39.07 -26.25
N GLY A 86 32.36 38.06 -26.92
CA GLY A 86 31.77 37.39 -28.08
C GLY A 86 30.78 36.27 -27.75
N SER A 87 30.73 35.80 -26.50
CA SER A 87 29.84 34.70 -26.09
C SER A 87 28.40 35.17 -25.88
N LEU A 88 27.51 34.84 -26.83
CA LEU A 88 26.09 35.23 -26.80
C LEU A 88 25.34 34.73 -25.56
N LEU A 89 25.73 33.57 -25.00
CA LEU A 89 25.13 33.02 -23.79
C LEU A 89 25.23 34.02 -22.63
N LEU A 90 26.37 34.69 -22.44
CA LEU A 90 26.53 35.65 -21.35
C LEU A 90 25.72 36.91 -21.56
N LYS A 91 25.64 37.42 -22.80
CA LYS A 91 24.76 38.55 -23.14
C LYS A 91 23.30 38.22 -22.84
N ALA A 92 22.89 36.99 -23.14
CA ALA A 92 21.55 36.50 -22.88
C ALA A 92 21.24 36.37 -21.38
N LEU A 93 22.18 35.81 -20.60
CA LEU A 93 22.06 35.67 -19.15
C LEU A 93 22.09 37.02 -18.41
N ARG A 94 22.85 38.00 -18.93
CA ARG A 94 22.88 39.37 -18.41
C ARG A 94 21.66 40.19 -18.79
N GLN A 95 20.88 39.72 -19.76
CA GLN A 95 19.70 40.36 -20.33
C GLN A 95 20.04 41.73 -20.97
N GLU A 96 21.11 41.77 -21.76
CA GLU A 96 21.55 43.00 -22.45
C GLU A 96 20.75 43.23 -23.75
N GLU A 97 20.61 42.19 -24.58
CA GLU A 97 19.92 42.24 -25.88
C GLU A 97 18.92 41.09 -26.05
N LEU A 98 19.24 39.93 -25.49
CA LEU A 98 18.39 38.75 -25.44
C LEU A 98 18.06 38.47 -23.98
N GLU A 99 16.79 38.27 -23.63
CA GLU A 99 16.40 38.05 -22.24
C GLU A 99 16.22 36.56 -21.96
N MET A 100 17.20 35.93 -21.30
CA MET A 100 17.10 34.54 -20.85
C MET A 100 17.60 34.38 -19.41
N PRO A 101 16.99 33.49 -18.59
CA PRO A 101 15.80 32.69 -18.90
C PRO A 101 14.48 33.50 -18.76
N PRO A 102 13.38 33.08 -19.41
CA PRO A 102 12.12 33.85 -19.50
C PRO A 102 11.39 34.00 -18.15
N LYS A 103 11.73 33.18 -17.16
CA LYS A 103 11.14 33.19 -15.81
C LYS A 103 11.88 34.14 -14.84
N GLY A 104 12.77 35.00 -15.36
CA GLY A 104 13.51 36.03 -14.60
C GLY A 104 15.03 35.84 -14.64
N LYS A 105 15.77 36.93 -14.41
CA LYS A 105 17.24 36.97 -14.45
C LYS A 105 17.86 36.07 -13.37
N LEU A 106 18.97 35.40 -13.72
CA LEU A 106 19.76 34.61 -12.76
C LEU A 106 20.48 35.52 -11.76
N SER A 107 20.92 34.99 -10.61
CA SER A 107 21.69 35.77 -9.65
C SER A 107 23.05 36.19 -10.24
N ASP A 108 23.58 37.32 -9.79
CA ASP A 108 24.87 37.83 -10.26
C ASP A 108 26.01 36.84 -9.98
N GLU A 109 25.90 36.04 -8.91
CA GLU A 109 26.85 34.98 -8.57
C GLU A 109 26.88 33.88 -9.64
N ILE A 110 25.71 33.45 -10.12
CA ILE A 110 25.61 32.46 -11.20
C ILE A 110 26.18 33.05 -12.50
N ILE A 111 25.85 34.30 -12.82
CA ILE A 111 26.39 34.97 -14.02
C ILE A 111 27.93 35.11 -13.92
N ALA A 112 28.46 35.37 -12.73
CA ALA A 112 29.89 35.41 -12.48
C ALA A 112 30.55 34.03 -12.67
N ASP A 113 29.91 32.95 -12.24
CA ASP A 113 30.38 31.57 -12.48
C ASP A 113 30.43 31.24 -13.98
N PHE A 114 29.40 31.60 -14.75
CA PHE A 114 29.42 31.44 -16.23
C PHE A 114 30.49 32.31 -16.89
N THR A 115 30.71 33.53 -16.38
CA THR A 115 31.76 34.43 -16.89
C THR A 115 33.13 33.79 -16.68
N LYS A 116 33.42 33.35 -15.45
CA LYS A 116 34.68 32.70 -15.10
C LYS A 116 34.93 31.41 -15.89
N TRP A 117 33.89 30.60 -16.09
CA TRP A 117 33.99 29.37 -16.88
C TRP A 117 34.33 29.65 -18.35
N ILE A 118 33.77 30.70 -18.94
CA ILE A 118 34.06 31.07 -20.33
C ILE A 118 35.47 31.64 -20.44
N GLU A 119 35.88 32.52 -19.52
CA GLU A 119 37.25 33.06 -19.44
C GLU A 119 38.29 31.94 -19.30
N SER A 120 37.99 30.89 -18.53
CA SER A 120 38.88 29.74 -18.34
C SER A 120 38.88 28.75 -19.53
N GLY A 121 38.28 29.11 -20.66
CA GLY A 121 38.29 28.29 -21.88
C GLY A 121 37.08 27.36 -22.03
N ALA A 122 36.02 27.55 -21.25
CA ALA A 122 34.76 26.82 -21.33
C ALA A 122 34.94 25.29 -21.41
N ALA A 123 35.68 24.75 -20.44
CA ALA A 123 35.92 23.31 -20.33
C ALA A 123 34.59 22.57 -20.12
N ASP A 124 34.32 21.59 -20.99
CA ASP A 124 33.06 20.83 -20.98
C ASP A 124 33.39 19.35 -21.25
N PRO A 125 33.16 18.45 -20.29
CA PRO A 125 33.52 17.04 -20.41
C PRO A 125 32.57 16.24 -21.31
N ARG A 126 31.53 16.88 -21.89
CA ARG A 126 30.55 16.23 -22.79
C ARG A 126 31.08 16.05 -24.21
N GLU A 127 32.26 15.43 -24.35
CA GLU A 127 32.99 15.26 -25.62
C GLU A 127 32.30 14.31 -26.62
N HIS A 128 31.40 13.44 -26.15
CA HIS A 128 30.85 12.31 -26.94
C HIS A 128 29.31 12.25 -26.99
N ALA A 129 28.62 13.37 -26.73
CA ALA A 129 27.17 13.42 -26.91
C ALA A 129 26.87 13.55 -28.41
N SER A 130 26.52 12.44 -29.07
CA SER A 130 26.16 12.37 -30.48
C SER A 130 25.16 13.47 -30.87
N THR A 131 25.47 14.25 -31.90
CA THR A 131 24.51 15.14 -32.60
C THR A 131 23.45 14.38 -33.41
N GLU A 132 23.51 13.05 -33.44
CA GLU A 132 22.52 12.22 -34.10
C GLU A 132 21.34 11.90 -33.19
N LEU A 133 20.14 12.02 -33.78
CA LEU A 133 18.86 11.55 -33.27
C LEU A 133 19.01 10.14 -32.69
N LYS A 134 19.07 10.02 -31.37
CA LYS A 134 18.67 8.76 -30.73
C LYS A 134 17.16 8.72 -30.83
N SER A 135 16.67 7.86 -31.70
CA SER A 135 15.26 7.49 -31.69
C SER A 135 14.86 7.06 -30.27
N THR A 136 13.68 7.49 -29.80
CA THR A 136 13.05 6.91 -28.60
C THR A 136 12.64 5.46 -28.83
N THR A 137 12.65 4.97 -30.08
CA THR A 137 12.63 3.53 -30.34
C THR A 137 13.99 2.93 -30.01
N ILE A 138 14.05 2.33 -28.83
CA ILE A 138 15.06 1.34 -28.50
C ILE A 138 14.87 0.18 -29.47
N ASP A 139 15.78 0.06 -30.45
CA ASP A 139 15.78 -1.10 -31.35
C ASP A 139 16.26 -2.33 -30.59
N ALA A 140 15.31 -2.99 -29.95
CA ALA A 140 15.52 -4.24 -29.25
C ALA A 140 15.36 -5.46 -30.15
N SER A 141 15.09 -5.29 -31.45
CA SER A 141 14.88 -6.39 -32.39
C SER A 141 16.08 -7.34 -32.44
N ASN A 142 17.27 -6.85 -32.07
CA ASN A 142 18.50 -7.61 -31.99
C ASN A 142 18.89 -8.10 -30.59
N HIS A 143 18.23 -7.65 -29.53
CA HIS A 143 18.54 -8.05 -28.17
C HIS A 143 17.97 -9.45 -27.86
N TRP A 144 18.78 -10.31 -27.25
CA TRP A 144 18.46 -11.74 -27.06
C TRP A 144 17.17 -11.97 -26.27
N ALA A 145 16.88 -11.12 -25.28
CA ALA A 145 15.70 -11.26 -24.41
C ALA A 145 14.35 -11.03 -25.14
N PHE A 146 14.36 -10.39 -26.31
CA PHE A 146 13.15 -10.13 -27.11
C PHE A 146 13.06 -11.03 -28.34
N LYS A 147 13.93 -12.05 -28.42
CA LYS A 147 13.89 -13.09 -29.45
C LYS A 147 13.36 -14.37 -28.83
N ALA A 148 12.55 -15.11 -29.59
CA ALA A 148 12.16 -16.45 -29.20
C ALA A 148 13.43 -17.31 -28.96
N PRO A 149 13.55 -18.01 -27.81
CA PRO A 149 14.66 -18.90 -27.57
C PRO A 149 14.74 -19.97 -28.66
N GLN A 150 15.95 -20.22 -29.18
CA GLN A 150 16.22 -21.29 -30.13
C GLN A 150 17.16 -22.31 -29.49
N MET A 151 16.90 -23.59 -29.73
CA MET A 151 17.75 -24.66 -29.24
C MET A 151 19.14 -24.53 -29.89
N SER A 152 20.15 -24.34 -29.06
CA SER A 152 21.54 -24.20 -29.51
C SER A 152 22.19 -25.56 -29.71
N VAL A 153 23.12 -25.66 -30.67
CA VAL A 153 23.95 -26.86 -30.82
C VAL A 153 24.85 -27.00 -29.58
N LEU A 154 24.93 -28.21 -29.03
CA LEU A 154 25.78 -28.48 -27.88
C LEU A 154 27.25 -28.28 -28.23
N PRO A 155 28.01 -27.49 -27.45
CA PRO A 155 29.42 -27.27 -27.74
C PRO A 155 30.25 -28.53 -27.51
N GLU A 156 31.34 -28.63 -28.26
CA GLU A 156 32.39 -29.62 -28.01
C GLU A 156 33.23 -29.18 -26.81
N VAL A 157 33.56 -30.16 -25.97
CA VAL A 157 34.34 -29.98 -24.74
C VAL A 157 35.39 -31.08 -24.65
N LYS A 158 36.56 -30.75 -24.09
CA LYS A 158 37.68 -31.68 -23.92
C LYS A 158 37.38 -32.68 -22.82
N ASN A 159 36.83 -32.23 -21.69
CA ASN A 159 36.50 -33.08 -20.55
C ASN A 159 35.00 -33.46 -20.50
N SER A 160 34.55 -34.23 -21.50
CA SER A 160 33.15 -34.68 -21.58
C SER A 160 32.67 -35.49 -20.38
N LYS A 161 33.57 -36.09 -19.58
CA LYS A 161 33.23 -36.84 -18.36
C LYS A 161 32.79 -35.94 -17.20
N TRP A 162 33.19 -34.68 -17.18
CA TRP A 162 32.78 -33.73 -16.14
C TRP A 162 31.35 -33.22 -16.35
N ALA A 163 30.96 -33.02 -17.61
CA ALA A 163 29.63 -32.54 -17.96
C ALA A 163 28.58 -33.64 -17.70
N LYS A 164 27.68 -33.43 -16.72
CA LYS A 164 26.61 -34.37 -16.37
C LYS A 164 25.30 -34.06 -17.09
N SER A 165 25.10 -32.79 -17.45
CA SER A 165 23.94 -32.28 -18.19
C SER A 165 24.37 -31.54 -19.46
N GLU A 166 23.39 -31.27 -20.33
CA GLU A 166 23.60 -30.44 -21.53
C GLU A 166 24.08 -29.02 -21.17
N ILE A 167 23.59 -28.46 -20.06
CA ILE A 167 23.97 -27.13 -19.55
C ILE A 167 25.45 -27.11 -19.16
N ASP A 168 25.96 -28.18 -18.54
CA ASP A 168 27.36 -28.26 -18.11
C ASP A 168 28.33 -28.15 -19.29
N ARG A 169 27.92 -28.60 -20.49
CA ARG A 169 28.76 -28.48 -21.69
C ARG A 169 28.98 -27.02 -22.07
N PHE A 170 27.95 -26.18 -21.95
CA PHE A 170 28.08 -24.74 -22.24
C PHE A 170 29.02 -24.05 -21.23
N ILE A 171 28.91 -24.40 -19.96
CA ILE A 171 29.79 -23.87 -18.90
C ILE A 171 31.23 -24.34 -19.13
N LEU A 172 31.43 -25.64 -19.32
CA LEU A 172 32.75 -26.24 -19.50
C LEU A 172 33.44 -25.72 -20.76
N HIS A 173 32.71 -25.57 -21.87
CA HIS A 173 33.25 -24.98 -23.09
C HIS A 173 33.82 -23.58 -22.85
N GLN A 174 33.09 -22.73 -22.11
CA GLN A 174 33.55 -21.38 -21.76
C GLN A 174 34.73 -21.36 -20.78
N LEU A 175 34.80 -22.34 -19.86
CA LEU A 175 35.94 -22.51 -18.96
C LEU A 175 37.19 -22.96 -19.74
N GLU A 176 37.08 -24.00 -20.54
CA GLU A 176 38.17 -24.55 -21.35
C GLU A 176 38.71 -23.54 -22.37
N ALA A 177 37.83 -22.71 -22.96
CA ALA A 177 38.23 -21.64 -23.87
C ALA A 177 39.02 -20.51 -23.18
N ARG A 178 38.95 -20.41 -21.85
CA ARG A 178 39.69 -19.44 -21.02
C ARG A 178 40.80 -20.10 -20.20
N ASP A 179 41.15 -21.35 -20.51
CA ASP A 179 42.12 -22.16 -19.77
C ASP A 179 41.78 -22.28 -18.27
N LEU A 180 40.49 -22.23 -17.92
CA LEU A 180 39.99 -22.42 -16.58
C LEU A 180 39.52 -23.88 -16.38
N SER A 181 39.73 -24.39 -15.17
CA SER A 181 39.21 -25.70 -14.75
C SER A 181 38.05 -25.53 -13.78
N PRO A 182 37.03 -26.42 -13.82
CA PRO A 182 36.00 -26.45 -12.79
C PRO A 182 36.59 -26.66 -11.39
N VAL A 183 35.96 -26.08 -10.39
CA VAL A 183 36.29 -26.35 -8.98
C VAL A 183 35.79 -27.74 -8.55
N ALA A 184 36.41 -28.30 -7.50
CA ALA A 184 35.99 -29.58 -6.95
C ALA A 184 34.58 -29.51 -6.35
N SER A 185 33.85 -30.63 -6.42
CA SER A 185 32.54 -30.78 -5.77
C SER A 185 32.64 -30.56 -4.26
N ALA A 186 31.57 -30.01 -3.68
CA ALA A 186 31.44 -29.90 -2.24
C ALA A 186 31.42 -31.31 -1.59
N SER A 187 31.92 -31.42 -0.36
CA SER A 187 31.79 -32.67 0.40
C SER A 187 30.31 -33.01 0.62
N PRO A 188 29.91 -34.30 0.75
CA PRO A 188 28.51 -34.68 0.88
C PRO A 188 27.81 -33.98 2.05
N ARG A 189 28.50 -33.78 3.18
CA ARG A 189 27.96 -33.06 4.35
C ARG A 189 27.63 -31.60 4.01
N VAL A 190 28.50 -30.90 3.28
CA VAL A 190 28.27 -29.51 2.86
C VAL A 190 27.15 -29.44 1.84
N LEU A 191 27.11 -30.40 0.91
CA LEU A 191 26.09 -30.48 -0.13
C LEU A 191 24.70 -30.70 0.48
N ALA A 192 24.53 -31.68 1.37
CA ALA A 192 23.27 -31.92 2.09
C ALA A 192 22.79 -30.65 2.80
N ARG A 193 23.67 -29.99 3.57
CA ARG A 193 23.31 -28.74 4.26
C ARG A 193 22.79 -27.68 3.27
N ARG A 194 23.46 -27.47 2.14
CA ARG A 194 23.07 -26.47 1.13
C ARG A 194 21.71 -26.81 0.50
N ILE A 195 21.48 -28.06 0.14
CA ILE A 195 20.23 -28.51 -0.49
C ILE A 195 19.05 -28.28 0.46
N TYR A 196 19.17 -28.70 1.72
CA TYR A 196 18.14 -28.49 2.74
C TYR A 196 17.82 -27.00 2.95
N PHE A 197 18.83 -26.13 3.08
CA PHE A 197 18.59 -24.69 3.18
C PHE A 197 17.94 -24.08 1.94
N ASN A 198 18.31 -24.57 0.75
CA ASN A 198 17.75 -24.07 -0.49
C ASN A 198 16.29 -24.49 -0.66
N LEU A 199 15.98 -25.77 -0.44
CA LEU A 199 14.65 -26.32 -0.71
C LEU A 199 13.66 -26.08 0.44
N LEU A 200 14.08 -26.23 1.69
CA LEU A 200 13.20 -26.13 2.86
C LEU A 200 13.49 -24.91 3.76
N GLY A 201 14.65 -24.24 3.59
CA GLY A 201 15.03 -23.11 4.43
C GLY A 201 15.57 -23.49 5.83
N LEU A 202 15.66 -24.79 6.13
CA LEU A 202 16.14 -25.34 7.40
C LEU A 202 17.35 -26.26 7.16
N PRO A 203 18.24 -26.46 8.14
CA PRO A 203 19.30 -27.47 8.03
C PRO A 203 18.72 -28.91 8.16
N PRO A 204 19.45 -29.93 7.66
CA PRO A 204 19.08 -31.33 7.94
C PRO A 204 19.25 -31.64 9.43
N THR A 205 18.49 -32.61 9.95
CA THR A 205 18.80 -33.22 11.25
C THR A 205 20.12 -34.03 11.17
N PRO A 206 20.77 -34.31 12.31
CA PRO A 206 21.95 -35.18 12.32
C PRO A 206 21.71 -36.53 11.64
N GLU A 207 20.55 -37.14 11.86
CA GLU A 207 20.17 -38.44 11.29
C GLU A 207 20.02 -38.37 9.77
N GLN A 208 19.33 -37.35 9.26
CA GLN A 208 19.17 -37.11 7.83
C GLN A 208 20.52 -36.85 7.13
N ALA A 209 21.41 -36.10 7.78
CA ALA A 209 22.75 -35.86 7.26
C ALA A 209 23.59 -37.15 7.21
N ASP A 210 23.53 -37.97 8.26
CA ASP A 210 24.26 -39.24 8.34
C ASP A 210 23.69 -40.30 7.37
N GLU A 211 22.37 -40.29 7.14
CA GLU A 211 21.72 -41.10 6.11
C GLU A 211 22.24 -40.76 4.71
N PHE A 212 22.23 -39.46 4.36
CA PHE A 212 22.76 -39.00 3.07
C PHE A 212 24.26 -39.34 2.92
N LEU A 213 25.06 -39.17 3.98
CA LEU A 213 26.49 -39.52 3.96
C LEU A 213 26.71 -41.00 3.65
N LYS A 214 25.99 -41.90 4.35
CA LYS A 214 26.09 -43.35 4.13
C LYS A 214 25.59 -43.78 2.75
N ALA A 215 24.50 -43.17 2.28
CA ALA A 215 23.98 -43.43 0.93
C ALA A 215 24.99 -42.96 -0.14
N SER A 216 25.55 -41.77 0.05
CA SER A 216 26.53 -41.16 -0.84
C SER A 216 27.87 -41.92 -0.91
N GLU A 217 28.24 -42.68 0.12
CA GLU A 217 29.42 -43.57 0.08
C GLU A 217 29.22 -44.75 -0.88
N LYS A 218 27.98 -45.19 -1.06
CA LYS A 218 27.63 -46.30 -1.96
C LYS A 218 27.43 -45.83 -3.40
N ASP A 219 26.60 -44.80 -3.57
CA ASP A 219 26.30 -44.18 -4.86
C ASP A 219 25.91 -42.71 -4.62
N HIS A 220 26.83 -41.79 -4.94
CA HIS A 220 26.63 -40.37 -4.70
C HIS A 220 25.51 -39.77 -5.55
N ASP A 221 25.41 -40.17 -6.82
CA ASP A 221 24.47 -39.54 -7.76
C ASP A 221 23.04 -40.01 -7.49
N ALA A 222 22.86 -41.31 -7.19
CA ALA A 222 21.57 -41.83 -6.76
C ALA A 222 21.13 -41.25 -5.40
N ALA A 223 22.05 -41.11 -4.44
CA ALA A 223 21.75 -40.50 -3.15
C ALA A 223 21.37 -39.02 -3.28
N LEU A 224 22.02 -38.28 -4.17
CA LEU A 224 21.72 -36.88 -4.44
C LEU A 224 20.33 -36.70 -5.07
N ALA A 225 20.00 -37.50 -6.10
CA ALA A 225 18.67 -37.48 -6.71
C ALA A 225 17.59 -37.80 -5.67
N SER A 226 17.75 -38.90 -4.93
CA SER A 226 16.76 -39.31 -3.92
C SER A 226 16.58 -38.26 -2.82
N LEU A 227 17.67 -37.61 -2.37
CA LEU A 227 17.57 -36.54 -1.39
C LEU A 227 16.75 -35.37 -1.96
N VAL A 228 17.09 -34.91 -3.16
CA VAL A 228 16.40 -33.77 -3.79
C VAL A 228 14.92 -34.07 -3.99
N ASP A 229 14.58 -35.23 -4.54
CA ASP A 229 13.20 -35.66 -4.77
C ASP A 229 12.41 -35.69 -3.45
N SER A 230 12.98 -36.27 -2.39
CA SER A 230 12.33 -36.31 -1.07
C SER A 230 12.04 -34.92 -0.47
N LEU A 231 12.87 -33.92 -0.80
CA LEU A 231 12.71 -32.56 -0.30
C LEU A 231 11.74 -31.76 -1.16
N LEU A 232 11.66 -32.03 -2.47
CA LEU A 232 10.65 -31.46 -3.35
C LEU A 232 9.24 -32.00 -3.03
N GLU A 233 9.13 -33.27 -2.64
CA GLU A 233 7.88 -33.90 -2.17
C GLU A 233 7.45 -33.44 -0.77
N SER A 234 8.33 -32.74 -0.03
CA SER A 234 8.01 -32.26 1.31
C SER A 234 7.00 -31.11 1.24
N PRO A 235 5.95 -31.08 2.09
CA PRO A 235 5.01 -29.96 2.13
C PRO A 235 5.68 -28.62 2.48
N HIS A 236 6.85 -28.65 3.13
CA HIS A 236 7.66 -27.48 3.47
C HIS A 236 8.34 -26.83 2.26
N TYR A 237 8.43 -27.52 1.11
CA TYR A 237 8.96 -26.95 -0.12
C TYR A 237 8.10 -25.77 -0.58
N GLY A 238 6.79 -25.97 -0.69
CA GLY A 238 5.82 -24.93 -1.06
C GLY A 238 5.75 -23.80 -0.04
N GLU A 239 5.93 -24.08 1.25
CA GLU A 239 6.02 -23.03 2.29
C GLU A 239 7.26 -22.15 2.08
N ARG A 240 8.42 -22.79 1.81
CA ARG A 240 9.69 -22.09 1.59
C ARG A 240 9.66 -21.25 0.32
N TRP A 241 9.26 -21.84 -0.80
CA TRP A 241 9.22 -21.19 -2.10
C TRP A 241 8.06 -20.20 -2.22
N GLY A 242 6.93 -20.50 -1.61
CA GLY A 242 5.78 -19.62 -1.54
C GLY A 242 6.13 -18.28 -0.91
N ARG A 243 6.98 -18.25 0.13
CA ARG A 243 7.48 -16.99 0.71
C ARG A 243 8.17 -16.09 -0.33
N HIS A 244 8.99 -16.66 -1.21
CA HIS A 244 9.66 -15.89 -2.26
C HIS A 244 8.67 -15.33 -3.28
N TRP A 245 7.67 -16.11 -3.66
CA TRP A 245 6.63 -15.66 -4.58
C TRP A 245 5.72 -14.59 -3.95
N LEU A 246 5.35 -14.75 -2.69
CA LEU A 246 4.46 -13.83 -1.97
C LEU A 246 5.08 -12.44 -1.81
N ASP A 247 6.41 -12.35 -1.66
CA ASP A 247 7.13 -11.08 -1.70
C ASP A 247 6.99 -10.39 -3.08
N VAL A 248 7.10 -11.15 -4.17
CA VAL A 248 6.91 -10.65 -5.55
C VAL A 248 5.46 -10.21 -5.79
N ALA A 249 4.50 -10.98 -5.30
CA ALA A 249 3.07 -10.71 -5.40
C ALA A 249 2.58 -9.60 -4.45
N ARG A 250 3.47 -8.97 -3.67
CA ARG A 250 3.14 -7.92 -2.68
C ARG A 250 2.07 -8.36 -1.68
N TYR A 251 2.14 -9.62 -1.26
CA TYR A 251 1.18 -10.19 -0.33
C TYR A 251 1.13 -9.41 0.99
N ALA A 252 -0.08 -9.02 1.39
CA ALA A 252 -0.34 -8.42 2.69
C ALA A 252 -1.72 -8.84 3.23
N GLU A 253 -1.77 -9.18 4.51
CA GLU A 253 -3.01 -9.53 5.24
C GLU A 253 -3.83 -8.30 5.65
N ASP A 254 -3.28 -7.11 5.44
CA ASP A 254 -3.92 -5.86 5.75
C ASP A 254 -3.53 -4.74 4.77
N GLN A 255 -4.08 -3.56 5.01
CA GLN A 255 -3.73 -2.31 4.34
C GLN A 255 -3.19 -1.37 5.42
N ALA A 256 -1.88 -1.24 5.50
CA ALA A 256 -1.22 -0.41 6.52
C ALA A 256 -1.14 1.08 6.12
N HIS A 257 -1.29 1.40 4.84
CA HIS A 257 -1.31 2.77 4.29
C HIS A 257 -2.65 3.50 4.47
N THR A 258 -3.61 2.90 5.19
CA THR A 258 -4.89 3.51 5.52
C THR A 258 -4.88 4.16 6.92
N PHE A 259 -5.71 5.20 7.17
CA PHE A 259 -5.88 5.88 8.47
C PHE A 259 -6.31 4.94 9.63
N GLY A 260 -6.60 3.69 9.32
CA GLY A 260 -6.63 2.55 10.23
C GLY A 260 -6.37 1.27 9.45
N VAL A 261 -5.66 0.32 10.06
CA VAL A 261 -5.34 -0.97 9.44
C VAL A 261 -6.63 -1.71 9.09
N LYS A 262 -6.92 -1.85 7.79
CA LYS A 262 -8.05 -2.66 7.33
C LYS A 262 -7.55 -4.07 7.01
N LYS A 263 -7.97 -5.04 7.81
CA LYS A 263 -7.69 -6.45 7.55
C LYS A 263 -8.35 -6.90 6.25
N ARG A 264 -7.65 -7.72 5.49
CA ARG A 264 -8.20 -8.53 4.40
C ARG A 264 -8.51 -9.91 4.94
N ALA A 265 -9.77 -10.13 5.31
CA ALA A 265 -10.19 -11.35 6.01
C ALA A 265 -9.76 -12.64 5.30
N ASN A 266 -9.76 -12.63 3.96
CA ASN A 266 -9.52 -13.81 3.13
C ASN A 266 -8.14 -13.83 2.45
N ALA A 267 -7.23 -12.89 2.76
CA ALA A 267 -5.92 -12.83 2.09
C ALA A 267 -5.12 -14.15 2.20
N HIS A 268 -5.19 -14.81 3.36
CA HIS A 268 -4.54 -16.10 3.61
C HIS A 268 -4.88 -17.18 2.57
N GLN A 269 -6.06 -17.13 1.93
CA GLN A 269 -6.44 -18.08 0.89
C GLN A 269 -5.49 -18.04 -0.30
N TYR A 270 -4.99 -16.86 -0.67
CA TYR A 270 -3.99 -16.72 -1.74
C TYR A 270 -2.61 -17.25 -1.31
N ARG A 271 -2.19 -16.98 -0.07
CA ARG A 271 -0.95 -17.57 0.49
C ARG A 271 -1.02 -19.10 0.43
N ASP A 272 -2.10 -19.68 0.93
CA ASP A 272 -2.29 -21.11 0.99
C ASP A 272 -2.41 -21.71 -0.41
N TRP A 273 -2.98 -20.95 -1.37
CA TRP A 273 -3.03 -21.32 -2.78
C TRP A 273 -1.62 -21.41 -3.39
N VAL A 274 -0.78 -20.39 -3.20
CA VAL A 274 0.60 -20.39 -3.70
C VAL A 274 1.37 -21.60 -3.16
N ILE A 275 1.26 -21.86 -1.86
CA ILE A 275 1.93 -23.00 -1.21
C ILE A 275 1.46 -24.32 -1.82
N ARG A 276 0.14 -24.49 -1.99
CA ARG A 276 -0.45 -25.70 -2.56
C ARG A 276 -0.01 -25.92 -4.01
N MET A 277 -0.09 -24.89 -4.86
CA MET A 277 0.26 -25.01 -6.28
C MET A 277 1.75 -25.31 -6.50
N LEU A 278 2.63 -24.83 -5.63
CA LEU A 278 4.05 -25.19 -5.67
C LEU A 278 4.29 -26.64 -5.24
N ASN A 279 3.58 -27.14 -4.23
CA ASN A 279 3.69 -28.53 -3.78
C ASN A 279 3.06 -29.53 -4.77
N GLU A 280 2.00 -29.12 -5.47
CA GLU A 280 1.35 -29.93 -6.51
C GLU A 280 2.07 -29.86 -7.87
N ASP A 281 3.19 -29.12 -7.94
CA ASP A 281 3.97 -28.89 -9.16
C ASP A 281 3.11 -28.41 -10.34
N LEU A 282 2.24 -27.43 -10.06
CA LEU A 282 1.36 -26.86 -11.09
C LEU A 282 2.22 -26.28 -12.22
N PRO A 283 1.97 -26.64 -13.50
CA PRO A 283 2.71 -26.10 -14.63
C PRO A 283 2.73 -24.57 -14.60
N PHE A 284 3.91 -23.98 -14.80
CA PHE A 284 4.10 -22.54 -14.61
C PHE A 284 3.18 -21.69 -15.49
N ASP A 285 2.84 -22.14 -16.70
CA ASP A 285 1.91 -21.42 -17.57
C ASP A 285 0.49 -21.38 -16.98
N GLN A 286 0.06 -22.45 -16.31
CA GLN A 286 -1.22 -22.51 -15.59
C GLN A 286 -1.16 -21.68 -14.32
N PHE A 287 -0.05 -21.75 -13.56
CA PHE A 287 0.18 -20.92 -12.38
C PHE A 287 0.05 -19.42 -12.69
N VAL A 288 0.56 -18.97 -13.85
CA VAL A 288 0.40 -17.60 -14.33
C VAL A 288 -1.07 -17.32 -14.69
N LYS A 289 -1.71 -18.19 -15.48
CA LYS A 289 -3.10 -17.98 -15.95
C LYS A 289 -4.11 -17.90 -14.80
N TYR A 290 -4.03 -18.78 -13.80
CA TYR A 290 -4.95 -18.75 -12.65
C TYR A 290 -4.83 -17.45 -11.84
N GLN A 291 -3.64 -16.85 -11.78
CA GLN A 291 -3.43 -15.59 -11.06
C GLN A 291 -3.97 -14.37 -11.79
N LEU A 292 -4.04 -14.42 -13.13
CA LEU A 292 -4.45 -13.28 -13.96
C LEU A 292 -5.88 -13.36 -14.46
N ALA A 293 -6.41 -14.58 -14.63
CA ALA A 293 -7.62 -14.85 -15.37
C ALA A 293 -8.32 -16.14 -14.91
N GLY A 294 -8.13 -16.58 -13.67
CA GLY A 294 -8.77 -17.79 -13.14
C GLY A 294 -10.31 -17.80 -13.28
N ASP A 295 -10.94 -16.63 -13.23
CA ASP A 295 -12.37 -16.43 -13.48
C ASP A 295 -12.79 -16.53 -14.96
N LEU A 296 -11.84 -16.36 -15.88
CA LEU A 296 -12.04 -16.46 -17.33
C LEU A 296 -11.59 -17.81 -17.91
N MET A 297 -11.00 -18.69 -17.11
CA MET A 297 -10.59 -20.01 -17.55
C MET A 297 -11.81 -20.92 -17.73
N GLU A 298 -11.95 -21.50 -18.93
CA GLU A 298 -13.04 -22.39 -19.33
C GLU A 298 -12.97 -23.78 -18.68
N ASP A 299 -11.85 -24.10 -18.01
CA ASP A 299 -11.57 -25.46 -17.54
C ASP A 299 -12.56 -25.95 -16.47
N GLU A 300 -12.89 -27.25 -16.54
CA GLU A 300 -13.90 -27.98 -15.76
C GLU A 300 -13.44 -28.35 -14.33
N SER A 301 -12.33 -27.79 -13.85
CA SER A 301 -11.89 -28.08 -12.48
C SER A 301 -12.98 -27.65 -11.49
N GLU A 302 -13.60 -28.64 -10.82
CA GLU A 302 -14.52 -28.43 -9.70
C GLU A 302 -13.79 -27.78 -8.51
N ASP A 303 -12.44 -27.73 -8.52
CA ASP A 303 -11.66 -27.07 -7.49
C ASP A 303 -11.69 -25.54 -7.63
N ARG A 304 -12.75 -24.95 -7.06
CA ARG A 304 -12.92 -23.50 -6.93
C ARG A 304 -11.75 -22.82 -6.20
N PHE A 305 -11.09 -23.51 -5.27
CA PHE A 305 -9.93 -22.94 -4.57
C PHE A 305 -8.76 -22.77 -5.55
N GLN A 306 -8.45 -23.80 -6.34
CA GLN A 306 -7.43 -23.70 -7.39
C GLN A 306 -7.77 -22.59 -8.41
N LYS A 307 -9.04 -22.48 -8.79
CA LYS A 307 -9.49 -21.52 -9.80
C LYS A 307 -9.48 -20.06 -9.34
N TYR A 308 -10.05 -19.77 -8.17
CA TYR A 308 -10.33 -18.39 -7.75
C TYR A 308 -9.32 -17.83 -6.76
N SER A 309 -8.71 -18.65 -5.90
CA SER A 309 -7.79 -18.12 -4.89
C SER A 309 -6.54 -17.49 -5.52
N GLY A 310 -6.11 -17.97 -6.70
CA GLY A 310 -5.01 -17.39 -7.47
C GLY A 310 -5.22 -15.91 -7.85
N LEU A 311 -6.46 -15.48 -8.07
CA LEU A 311 -6.82 -14.09 -8.38
C LEU A 311 -6.46 -13.11 -7.25
N GLY A 312 -6.10 -13.62 -6.07
CA GLY A 312 -5.47 -12.84 -5.01
C GLY A 312 -4.25 -12.04 -5.47
N PHE A 313 -3.51 -12.49 -6.50
CA PHE A 313 -2.41 -11.73 -7.11
C PHE A 313 -2.85 -10.32 -7.54
N LEU A 314 -4.05 -10.20 -8.12
CA LEU A 314 -4.63 -8.92 -8.54
C LEU A 314 -5.48 -8.26 -7.44
N GLY A 315 -6.08 -9.05 -6.53
CA GLY A 315 -6.97 -8.57 -5.48
C GLY A 315 -6.26 -7.99 -4.25
N LEU A 316 -5.01 -8.36 -4.02
CA LEU A 316 -4.24 -8.00 -2.82
C LEU A 316 -3.25 -6.83 -3.06
N GLY A 317 -3.27 -6.17 -4.22
CA GLY A 317 -2.47 -4.97 -4.49
C GLY A 317 -2.88 -3.74 -3.65
N ALA A 318 -2.14 -2.64 -3.71
CA ALA A 318 -2.44 -1.46 -2.89
C ALA A 318 -3.82 -0.84 -3.23
N GLN A 319 -4.61 -0.47 -2.21
CA GLN A 319 -5.85 0.33 -2.37
C GLN A 319 -5.67 1.73 -1.80
N TYR A 320 -5.99 2.77 -2.58
CA TYR A 320 -5.77 4.17 -2.21
C TYR A 320 -7.08 4.90 -1.84
N TYR A 321 -6.98 5.91 -0.97
CA TYR A 321 -8.16 6.70 -0.55
C TYR A 321 -8.65 7.61 -1.67
N LYS A 322 -9.94 7.47 -1.98
CA LYS A 322 -10.64 8.27 -3.02
C LYS A 322 -11.23 9.58 -2.47
N ASN A 323 -10.74 10.06 -1.32
CA ASN A 323 -11.40 11.11 -0.53
C ASN A 323 -11.15 12.53 -1.05
N SER A 324 -10.11 12.74 -1.86
CA SER A 324 -9.75 14.06 -2.41
C SER A 324 -9.47 14.04 -3.92
N ASP A 325 -8.90 12.97 -4.46
CA ASP A 325 -8.78 12.77 -5.91
C ASP A 325 -8.98 11.29 -6.29
N LYS A 326 -10.24 10.94 -6.59
CA LYS A 326 -10.63 9.58 -6.97
C LYS A 326 -9.91 9.10 -8.24
N ALA A 327 -9.74 9.98 -9.22
CA ALA A 327 -9.17 9.62 -10.51
C ALA A 327 -7.67 9.31 -10.38
N GLN A 328 -6.95 10.12 -9.58
CA GLN A 328 -5.56 9.85 -9.25
C GLN A 328 -5.41 8.52 -8.51
N ALA A 329 -6.23 8.29 -7.47
CA ALA A 329 -6.19 7.03 -6.72
C ALA A 329 -6.43 5.82 -7.64
N GLU A 330 -7.40 5.87 -8.54
CA GLU A 330 -7.67 4.78 -9.50
C GLU A 330 -6.52 4.58 -10.49
N ALA A 331 -5.88 5.65 -10.96
CA ALA A 331 -4.71 5.56 -11.81
C ALA A 331 -3.50 4.95 -11.08
N ASP A 332 -3.32 5.25 -9.79
CA ASP A 332 -2.22 4.69 -8.98
C ASP A 332 -2.47 3.21 -8.61
N GLU A 333 -3.71 2.80 -8.33
CA GLU A 333 -4.08 1.38 -8.16
C GLU A 333 -3.84 0.57 -9.46
N LEU A 334 -4.08 1.20 -10.61
CA LEU A 334 -3.86 0.60 -11.92
C LEU A 334 -2.37 0.45 -12.22
N ASP A 335 -1.59 1.48 -11.92
CA ASP A 335 -0.14 1.48 -12.08
C ASP A 335 0.52 0.43 -11.18
N ASP A 336 0.10 0.31 -9.91
CA ASP A 336 0.57 -0.73 -8.97
C ASP A 336 0.37 -2.15 -9.52
N THR A 337 -0.76 -2.37 -10.21
CA THR A 337 -1.05 -3.66 -10.85
C THR A 337 -0.17 -3.93 -12.05
N ILE A 338 -0.01 -2.95 -12.93
CA ILE A 338 0.88 -3.09 -14.10
C ILE A 338 2.30 -3.34 -13.63
N ASP A 339 2.76 -2.62 -12.62
CA ASP A 339 4.10 -2.77 -12.05
C ASP A 339 4.30 -4.17 -11.45
N THR A 340 3.35 -4.63 -10.64
CA THR A 340 3.41 -5.96 -9.98
C THR A 340 3.41 -7.09 -11.01
N LEU A 341 2.52 -7.02 -12.01
CA LEU A 341 2.47 -7.98 -13.12
C LEU A 341 3.80 -8.01 -13.89
N THR A 342 4.25 -6.86 -14.35
CA THR A 342 5.32 -6.78 -15.35
C THR A 342 6.70 -6.99 -14.71
N ARG A 343 6.91 -6.52 -13.48
CA ARG A 343 8.12 -6.88 -12.71
C ARG A 343 8.09 -8.34 -12.27
N GLY A 344 6.93 -8.83 -11.84
CA GLY A 344 6.80 -10.18 -11.29
C GLY A 344 6.98 -11.28 -12.33
N PHE A 345 6.35 -11.15 -13.51
CA PHE A 345 6.39 -12.19 -14.54
C PHE A 345 7.36 -11.91 -15.68
N LEU A 346 7.57 -10.65 -16.05
CA LEU A 346 8.42 -10.30 -17.21
C LEU A 346 9.82 -9.83 -16.78
N GLY A 347 10.01 -9.47 -15.50
CA GLY A 347 11.23 -8.82 -15.04
C GLY A 347 11.45 -7.42 -15.63
N LEU A 348 10.38 -6.78 -16.14
CA LEU A 348 10.44 -5.50 -16.84
C LEU A 348 9.74 -4.39 -16.03
N THR A 349 10.27 -3.17 -16.10
CA THR A 349 9.73 -2.02 -15.36
C THR A 349 8.75 -1.20 -16.20
N VAL A 350 7.69 -1.85 -16.70
CA VAL A 350 6.73 -1.23 -17.64
C VAL A 350 6.07 0.03 -17.07
N SER A 351 5.90 0.16 -15.76
CA SER A 351 5.36 1.37 -15.13
C SER A 351 6.18 2.63 -15.35
N CYS A 352 7.49 2.52 -15.67
CA CYS A 352 8.26 3.68 -16.11
C CYS A 352 7.71 4.29 -17.41
N ALA A 353 7.00 3.49 -18.22
CA ALA A 353 6.41 3.92 -19.48
C ALA A 353 5.13 4.78 -19.32
N ARG A 354 4.66 4.97 -18.08
CA ARG A 354 3.45 5.74 -17.75
C ARG A 354 3.49 7.18 -18.26
N CYS A 355 4.66 7.82 -18.17
CA CYS A 355 4.82 9.25 -18.49
C CYS A 355 5.57 9.50 -19.82
N HIS A 356 6.40 8.56 -20.25
CA HIS A 356 7.24 8.64 -21.44
C HIS A 356 7.61 7.24 -21.90
N ASP A 357 8.08 7.03 -23.13
CA ASP A 357 8.54 5.71 -23.57
C ASP A 357 9.66 5.20 -22.66
N HIS A 358 9.68 3.90 -22.37
CA HIS A 358 10.58 3.33 -21.40
C HIS A 358 12.07 3.60 -21.73
N LYS A 359 12.87 3.96 -20.71
CA LYS A 359 14.23 4.48 -20.90
C LYS A 359 15.25 3.46 -21.47
N PHE A 360 15.10 2.19 -21.14
CA PHE A 360 16.08 1.13 -21.46
C PHE A 360 15.49 -0.03 -22.27
N ASP A 361 14.23 -0.37 -22.02
CA ASP A 361 13.46 -1.37 -22.77
C ASP A 361 12.57 -0.79 -23.89
N PRO A 362 12.29 -1.56 -24.96
CA PRO A 362 11.50 -1.15 -26.14
C PRO A 362 9.99 -1.08 -25.84
N ILE A 363 9.60 -0.36 -24.80
CA ILE A 363 8.23 -0.36 -24.27
C ILE A 363 7.65 1.03 -24.44
N PRO A 364 6.82 1.27 -25.47
CA PRO A 364 6.22 2.57 -25.68
C PRO A 364 5.15 2.86 -24.63
N THR A 365 4.92 4.14 -24.35
CA THR A 365 3.82 4.60 -23.49
C THR A 365 2.47 4.07 -23.96
N LYS A 366 2.30 3.86 -25.26
CA LYS A 366 1.09 3.26 -25.84
C LYS A 366 0.80 1.87 -25.27
N ASP A 367 1.83 1.04 -25.08
CA ASP A 367 1.66 -0.34 -24.60
C ASP A 367 1.36 -0.36 -23.10
N TYR A 368 1.93 0.56 -22.33
CA TYR A 368 1.52 0.80 -20.94
C TYR A 368 0.02 1.11 -20.86
N TYR A 369 -0.46 2.05 -21.67
CA TYR A 369 -1.89 2.42 -21.65
C TYR A 369 -2.80 1.34 -22.26
N ALA A 370 -2.30 0.46 -23.13
CA ALA A 370 -3.04 -0.71 -23.59
C ALA A 370 -3.27 -1.71 -22.44
N LEU A 371 -2.24 -2.01 -21.64
CA LEU A 371 -2.37 -2.82 -20.43
C LEU A 371 -3.28 -2.15 -19.40
N ALA A 372 -3.14 -0.83 -19.21
CA ALA A 372 -4.02 -0.05 -18.35
C ALA A 372 -5.49 -0.19 -18.77
N GLY A 373 -5.78 -0.17 -20.07
CA GLY A 373 -7.11 -0.40 -20.61
C GLY A 373 -7.70 -1.76 -20.23
N ILE A 374 -6.90 -2.82 -20.25
CA ILE A 374 -7.31 -4.18 -19.85
C ILE A 374 -7.68 -4.20 -18.36
N PHE A 375 -6.78 -3.74 -17.49
CA PHE A 375 -6.99 -3.83 -16.04
C PHE A 375 -8.00 -2.81 -15.49
N ASN A 376 -8.25 -1.70 -16.19
CA ASN A 376 -9.30 -0.76 -15.81
C ASN A 376 -10.72 -1.38 -15.90
N GLY A 377 -10.89 -2.48 -16.64
CA GLY A 377 -12.14 -3.23 -16.72
C GLY A 377 -12.45 -4.11 -15.52
N ARG A 378 -11.49 -4.31 -14.60
CA ARG A 378 -11.65 -5.27 -13.47
C ARG A 378 -12.54 -4.72 -12.35
N ARG A 379 -13.08 -5.64 -11.55
CA ARG A 379 -13.85 -5.33 -10.33
C ARG A 379 -13.35 -6.19 -9.18
N TYR A 380 -13.17 -5.56 -8.01
CA TYR A 380 -12.94 -6.32 -6.77
C TYR A 380 -14.26 -6.95 -6.32
N THR A 381 -14.27 -8.27 -6.16
CA THR A 381 -15.42 -9.02 -5.65
C THR A 381 -14.92 -10.13 -4.74
N GLU A 382 -15.71 -10.48 -3.72
CA GLU A 382 -15.48 -11.69 -2.93
C GLU A 382 -16.18 -12.85 -3.62
N ILE A 383 -15.44 -13.93 -3.89
CA ILE A 383 -15.97 -15.13 -4.54
C ILE A 383 -16.02 -16.25 -3.51
N PRO A 384 -17.18 -16.88 -3.27
CA PRO A 384 -17.25 -18.06 -2.43
C PRO A 384 -16.43 -19.20 -3.05
N LEU A 385 -15.58 -19.82 -2.23
CA LEU A 385 -14.77 -20.98 -2.64
C LEU A 385 -15.52 -22.31 -2.49
N VAL A 386 -16.76 -22.26 -2.00
CA VAL A 386 -17.69 -23.38 -1.92
C VAL A 386 -18.70 -23.31 -3.06
N GLU A 387 -19.37 -24.43 -3.33
CA GLU A 387 -20.43 -24.53 -4.31
C GLU A 387 -21.65 -23.66 -4.00
N GLU A 388 -22.42 -23.31 -5.03
CA GLU A 388 -23.56 -22.40 -4.91
C GLU A 388 -24.65 -22.90 -3.96
N ASP A 389 -24.82 -24.22 -3.81
CA ASP A 389 -25.78 -24.83 -2.91
C ASP A 389 -25.43 -24.57 -1.44
N ALA A 390 -24.15 -24.68 -1.08
CA ALA A 390 -23.64 -24.34 0.23
C ALA A 390 -23.81 -22.84 0.53
N VAL A 391 -23.57 -21.98 -0.47
CA VAL A 391 -23.83 -20.53 -0.35
C VAL A 391 -25.31 -20.24 -0.12
N LYS A 392 -26.20 -20.90 -0.86
CA LYS A 392 -27.66 -20.77 -0.72
C LYS A 392 -28.11 -21.22 0.67
N ALA A 393 -27.67 -22.39 1.13
CA ALA A 393 -27.98 -22.92 2.45
C ALA A 393 -27.50 -21.98 3.57
N TYR A 394 -26.26 -21.49 3.49
CA TYR A 394 -25.74 -20.52 4.45
C TYR A 394 -26.58 -19.24 4.51
N ASN A 395 -26.92 -18.67 3.35
CA ASN A 395 -27.71 -17.44 3.28
C ASN A 395 -29.14 -17.62 3.80
N GLU A 396 -29.75 -18.77 3.58
CA GLU A 396 -31.07 -19.11 4.13
C GLU A 396 -31.03 -19.20 5.66
N GLU A 397 -30.02 -19.86 6.23
CA GLU A 397 -29.84 -19.94 7.69
C GLU A 397 -29.54 -18.56 8.30
N GLN A 398 -28.67 -17.77 7.68
CA GLN A 398 -28.37 -16.41 8.12
C GLN A 398 -29.61 -15.53 8.14
N LYS A 399 -30.52 -15.72 7.17
CA LYS A 399 -31.80 -15.02 7.14
C LYS A 399 -32.69 -15.43 8.31
N VAL A 400 -32.77 -16.72 8.63
CA VAL A 400 -33.51 -17.22 9.80
C VAL A 400 -32.95 -16.62 11.10
N ILE A 401 -31.62 -16.59 11.25
CA ILE A 401 -30.96 -16.00 12.41
C ILE A 401 -31.30 -14.50 12.51
N LYS A 402 -31.18 -13.73 11.43
CA LYS A 402 -31.53 -12.31 11.41
C LYS A 402 -32.99 -12.06 11.79
N ASP A 403 -33.91 -12.89 11.29
CA ASP A 403 -35.34 -12.81 11.62
C ASP A 403 -35.59 -13.09 13.11
N LEU A 404 -34.92 -14.10 13.68
CA LEU A 404 -35.00 -14.43 15.11
C LEU A 404 -34.41 -13.32 15.98
N GLU A 405 -33.25 -12.76 15.61
CA GLU A 405 -32.65 -11.62 16.32
C GLU A 405 -33.56 -10.40 16.31
N SER A 406 -34.19 -10.11 15.16
CA SER A 406 -35.13 -9.01 15.03
C SER A 406 -36.33 -9.20 15.97
N LYS A 407 -36.92 -10.41 15.97
CA LYS A 407 -38.02 -10.77 16.87
C LYS A 407 -37.60 -10.65 18.33
N TYR A 408 -36.46 -11.21 18.70
CA TYR A 408 -35.93 -11.15 20.06
C TYR A 408 -35.69 -9.70 20.53
N ARG A 409 -35.12 -8.84 19.69
CA ARG A 409 -34.98 -7.40 19.99
C ARG A 409 -36.34 -6.72 20.14
N GLY A 410 -37.32 -7.10 19.33
CA GLY A 410 -38.71 -6.65 19.45
C GLY A 410 -39.32 -7.02 20.80
N ASP A 411 -39.19 -8.29 21.20
CA ASP A 411 -39.69 -8.81 22.47
C ASP A 411 -39.01 -8.12 23.67
N LEU A 412 -37.68 -7.95 23.63
CA LEU A 412 -36.93 -7.21 24.66
C LEU A 412 -37.40 -5.75 24.79
N LYS A 413 -37.63 -5.06 23.66
CA LYS A 413 -38.19 -3.71 23.66
C LYS A 413 -39.61 -3.70 24.26
N GLY A 414 -40.43 -4.69 23.92
CA GLY A 414 -41.78 -4.87 24.48
C GLY A 414 -41.76 -5.07 26.00
N MET A 415 -40.92 -5.98 26.49
CA MET A 415 -40.71 -6.21 27.93
C MET A 415 -40.22 -4.94 28.64
N GLY A 416 -39.26 -4.21 28.06
CA GLY A 416 -38.78 -2.94 28.59
C GLY A 416 -39.88 -1.88 28.69
N ARG A 417 -40.73 -1.75 27.66
CA ARG A 417 -41.91 -0.86 27.68
C ARG A 417 -42.90 -1.27 28.77
N ASN A 418 -43.20 -2.55 28.91
CA ASN A 418 -44.14 -3.06 29.92
C ASN A 418 -43.62 -2.86 31.35
N GLN A 419 -42.32 -3.11 31.58
CA GLN A 419 -41.66 -2.79 32.84
C GLN A 419 -41.76 -1.30 33.17
N GLY A 420 -41.52 -0.43 32.19
CA GLY A 420 -41.69 1.03 32.36
C GLY A 420 -43.14 1.43 32.67
N ARG A 421 -44.11 0.87 31.94
CA ARG A 421 -45.55 1.10 32.17
C ARG A 421 -45.97 0.71 33.59
N GLY A 422 -45.49 -0.43 34.08
CA GLY A 422 -45.74 -0.90 35.45
C GLY A 422 -45.15 -0.02 36.56
N LYS A 423 -44.36 0.99 36.23
CA LYS A 423 -43.80 1.97 37.18
C LYS A 423 -44.40 3.37 37.03
N LEU A 424 -45.36 3.58 36.12
CA LEU A 424 -45.93 4.90 35.88
C LEU A 424 -46.62 5.50 37.11
N ASN A 425 -47.19 4.68 38.00
CA ASN A 425 -47.79 5.11 39.26
C ASN A 425 -46.76 5.47 40.36
N GLN A 426 -45.47 5.30 40.10
CA GLN A 426 -44.37 5.58 41.03
C GLN A 426 -43.45 6.69 40.54
N VAL A 427 -43.79 7.40 39.47
CA VAL A 427 -42.97 8.49 38.90
C VAL A 427 -42.65 9.56 39.94
N SER A 428 -43.63 9.99 40.75
CA SER A 428 -43.37 10.95 41.84
C SER A 428 -42.32 10.42 42.82
N ARG A 429 -42.43 9.14 43.21
CA ARG A 429 -41.45 8.48 44.09
C ARG A 429 -40.06 8.43 43.46
N TYR A 430 -39.96 8.07 42.18
CA TYR A 430 -38.67 8.03 41.48
C TYR A 430 -38.04 9.42 41.30
N LEU A 431 -38.85 10.45 41.09
CA LEU A 431 -38.39 11.84 41.00
C LEU A 431 -37.83 12.33 42.34
N GLN A 432 -38.59 12.13 43.42
CA GLN A 432 -38.19 12.48 44.78
C GLN A 432 -36.90 11.75 45.22
N GLU A 433 -36.80 10.45 44.92
CA GLU A 433 -35.61 9.67 45.25
C GLU A 433 -34.43 10.00 44.33
N GLY A 434 -34.67 10.33 43.06
CA GLY A 434 -33.65 10.86 42.16
C GLY A 434 -33.07 12.19 42.63
N TRP A 435 -33.92 13.08 43.17
CA TRP A 435 -33.48 14.32 43.84
C TRP A 435 -32.59 14.01 45.05
N ARG A 436 -33.05 13.12 45.96
CA ARG A 436 -32.24 12.71 47.14
C ARG A 436 -30.89 12.15 46.72
N MET A 437 -30.86 11.28 45.70
CA MET A 437 -29.62 10.69 45.21
C MET A 437 -28.64 11.74 44.69
N ASN A 438 -29.12 12.76 43.95
CA ASN A 438 -28.26 13.83 43.45
C ASN A 438 -27.72 14.72 44.58
N VAL A 439 -28.56 15.08 45.54
CA VAL A 439 -28.15 15.90 46.69
C VAL A 439 -27.17 15.15 47.59
N LEU A 440 -27.43 13.88 47.92
CA LEU A 440 -26.50 13.08 48.73
C LEU A 440 -25.14 12.94 48.03
N LYS A 441 -25.12 12.76 46.69
CA LYS A 441 -23.86 12.70 45.93
C LYS A 441 -23.15 14.04 45.86
N SER A 442 -23.86 15.16 45.74
CA SER A 442 -23.23 16.50 45.77
C SER A 442 -22.61 16.81 47.13
N GLU A 443 -23.21 16.34 48.22
CA GLU A 443 -22.65 16.44 49.59
C GLU A 443 -21.60 15.35 49.89
N GLY A 444 -21.15 14.59 48.88
CA GLY A 444 -20.07 13.62 49.00
C GLY A 444 -20.43 12.35 49.79
N VAL A 445 -21.70 11.98 49.87
CA VAL A 445 -22.15 10.68 50.42
C VAL A 445 -21.94 9.60 49.35
N ARG A 446 -21.18 8.54 49.69
CA ARG A 446 -20.85 7.45 48.76
C ARG A 446 -21.85 6.29 48.91
N PHE A 447 -22.48 5.92 47.82
CA PHE A 447 -23.32 4.73 47.68
C PHE A 447 -23.41 4.33 46.21
N SER A 448 -23.61 3.04 45.92
CA SER A 448 -24.00 2.63 44.57
C SER A 448 -25.49 2.87 44.33
N ASP A 449 -25.88 3.13 43.07
CA ASP A 449 -27.30 3.33 42.74
C ASP A 449 -28.13 2.07 43.01
N GLU A 450 -27.51 0.90 42.87
CA GLU A 450 -28.17 -0.38 43.10
C GLU A 450 -28.46 -0.62 44.58
N GLU A 451 -27.47 -0.38 45.46
CA GLU A 451 -27.65 -0.48 46.91
C GLU A 451 -28.70 0.52 47.41
N TYR A 452 -28.65 1.77 46.93
CA TYR A 452 -29.63 2.78 47.29
C TYR A 452 -31.04 2.38 46.85
N ALA A 453 -31.20 1.94 45.59
CA ALA A 453 -32.48 1.53 45.07
C ALA A 453 -33.06 0.34 45.85
N LYS A 454 -32.25 -0.70 46.13
CA LYS A 454 -32.65 -1.85 46.95
C LYS A 454 -33.12 -1.42 48.34
N LYS A 455 -32.35 -0.57 49.03
CA LYS A 455 -32.67 -0.05 50.37
C LYS A 455 -33.99 0.74 50.40
N ARG A 456 -34.32 1.44 49.31
CA ARG A 456 -35.55 2.24 49.16
C ARG A 456 -36.70 1.48 48.50
N GLY A 457 -36.55 0.18 48.21
CA GLY A 457 -37.58 -0.64 47.56
C GLY A 457 -37.89 -0.19 46.12
N LEU A 458 -36.90 0.36 45.42
CA LEU A 458 -37.00 0.82 44.04
C LEU A 458 -36.27 -0.13 43.08
N HIS A 459 -36.75 -0.19 41.85
CA HIS A 459 -36.04 -0.88 40.78
C HIS A 459 -34.75 -0.11 40.37
N PRO A 460 -33.55 -0.74 40.39
CA PRO A 460 -32.26 -0.07 40.19
C PRO A 460 -32.14 0.71 38.87
N HIS A 461 -32.55 0.12 37.75
CA HIS A 461 -32.49 0.78 36.44
C HIS A 461 -33.25 2.11 36.40
N PHE A 462 -34.47 2.14 36.94
CA PHE A 462 -35.30 3.34 36.95
C PHE A 462 -34.77 4.37 37.96
N ALA A 463 -34.33 3.95 39.15
CA ALA A 463 -33.72 4.86 40.12
C ALA A 463 -32.49 5.59 39.53
N LYS A 464 -31.59 4.85 38.88
CA LYS A 464 -30.44 5.42 38.17
C LYS A 464 -30.87 6.38 37.05
N ARG A 465 -31.83 5.98 36.22
CA ARG A 465 -32.32 6.80 35.09
C ARG A 465 -32.95 8.10 35.58
N PHE A 466 -33.82 8.05 36.59
CA PHE A 466 -34.45 9.25 37.15
C PHE A 466 -33.41 10.17 37.82
N ARG A 467 -32.45 9.62 38.56
CA ARG A 467 -31.30 10.41 39.04
C ARG A 467 -30.56 11.12 37.89
N ASP A 468 -30.23 10.40 36.82
CA ASP A 468 -29.50 10.95 35.67
C ASP A 468 -30.26 12.07 34.96
N VAL A 469 -31.56 11.89 34.74
CA VAL A 469 -32.40 12.93 34.11
C VAL A 469 -32.53 14.15 35.01
N MET A 470 -32.52 13.97 36.34
CA MET A 470 -32.59 15.06 37.32
C MET A 470 -31.23 15.69 37.67
N ALA A 471 -30.13 15.26 37.05
CA ALA A 471 -28.80 15.76 37.36
C ALA A 471 -28.67 17.26 37.04
N VAL A 472 -27.95 18.01 37.88
CA VAL A 472 -27.84 19.48 37.79
C VAL A 472 -27.21 19.93 36.46
N ASN A 473 -26.29 19.15 35.89
CA ASN A 473 -25.67 19.42 34.59
C ASN A 473 -26.61 19.18 33.39
N ARG A 474 -27.88 18.81 33.63
CA ARG A 474 -28.91 18.58 32.60
C ARG A 474 -30.09 19.53 32.71
N GLU A 475 -30.00 20.61 33.48
CA GLU A 475 -31.09 21.58 33.68
C GLU A 475 -31.73 22.04 32.35
N SER A 476 -30.93 22.43 31.35
CA SER A 476 -31.44 22.87 30.04
C SER A 476 -32.14 21.75 29.24
N ASP A 477 -31.72 20.49 29.41
CA ASP A 477 -32.36 19.33 28.76
C ASP A 477 -33.66 18.94 29.48
N LEU A 478 -33.68 19.06 30.81
CA LEU A 478 -34.84 18.80 31.64
C LEU A 478 -35.97 19.80 31.34
N SER A 479 -35.70 21.10 31.34
CA SER A 479 -36.71 22.15 31.07
C SER A 479 -37.32 22.03 29.67
N LYS A 480 -36.56 21.53 28.69
CA LYS A 480 -37.07 21.29 27.32
C LYS A 480 -37.95 20.05 27.23
N ARG A 481 -37.64 18.99 27.97
CA ARG A 481 -38.33 17.69 27.87
C ARG A 481 -39.51 17.55 28.82
N LEU A 482 -39.43 18.18 29.99
CA LEU A 482 -40.43 18.14 31.05
C LEU A 482 -40.61 19.57 31.61
N PRO A 483 -41.29 20.46 30.87
CA PRO A 483 -41.56 21.83 31.32
C PRO A 483 -42.30 21.88 32.68
N GLU A 484 -43.03 20.82 33.04
CA GLU A 484 -43.68 20.68 34.33
C GLU A 484 -42.75 20.65 35.54
N LEU A 485 -41.46 20.39 35.31
CA LEU A 485 -40.43 20.41 36.35
C LEU A 485 -39.63 21.72 36.29
N GLU A 486 -40.17 22.78 35.70
CA GLU A 486 -39.58 24.11 35.79
C GLU A 486 -39.38 24.51 37.26
N GLY A 487 -38.18 25.03 37.58
CA GLY A 487 -37.79 25.34 38.95
C GLY A 487 -37.23 24.16 39.77
N TRP A 488 -37.16 22.95 39.21
CA TRP A 488 -36.65 21.75 39.92
C TRP A 488 -35.26 21.96 40.54
N HIS A 489 -34.34 22.63 39.83
CA HIS A 489 -32.98 22.88 40.31
C HIS A 489 -32.82 24.15 41.17
N GLN A 490 -33.87 24.95 41.31
CA GLN A 490 -33.85 26.20 42.08
C GLN A 490 -33.97 25.96 43.60
N HIS A 491 -34.47 24.79 44.01
CA HIS A 491 -34.66 24.43 45.42
C HIS A 491 -33.40 23.79 46.03
N LYS A 492 -32.41 24.64 46.35
CA LYS A 492 -31.18 24.22 47.06
C LYS A 492 -31.43 24.15 48.56
N VAL A 493 -31.04 23.04 49.19
CA VAL A 493 -31.04 22.88 50.64
C VAL A 493 -29.64 23.15 51.17
N LYS A 494 -29.53 23.99 52.22
CA LYS A 494 -28.29 24.18 52.97
C LYS A 494 -28.29 23.23 54.16
N PHE A 495 -27.17 22.58 54.42
CA PHE A 495 -27.02 21.62 55.51
C PHE A 495 -25.98 22.14 56.51
N ASP A 496 -26.34 22.16 57.79
CA ASP A 496 -25.41 22.45 58.88
C ASP A 496 -24.52 21.23 59.19
N ASP A 497 -25.05 20.02 59.01
CA ASP A 497 -24.36 18.72 59.12
C ASP A 497 -24.55 17.88 57.86
N LYS A 498 -23.59 17.01 57.53
CA LYS A 498 -23.63 16.15 56.33
C LYS A 498 -24.89 15.26 56.32
N PRO A 499 -25.75 15.32 55.29
CA PRO A 499 -27.00 14.55 55.24
C PRO A 499 -26.73 13.04 55.09
N THR A 500 -27.63 12.22 55.64
CA THR A 500 -27.62 10.75 55.46
C THR A 500 -28.82 10.31 54.62
N ILE A 501 -28.78 9.04 54.16
CA ILE A 501 -29.87 8.44 53.38
C ILE A 501 -31.19 8.46 54.18
N GLU A 502 -31.10 8.34 55.50
CA GLU A 502 -32.24 8.30 56.42
C GLU A 502 -32.73 9.70 56.82
N SER A 503 -31.81 10.67 56.98
CA SER A 503 -32.14 12.00 57.51
C SER A 503 -32.60 13.00 56.44
N LEU A 504 -32.22 12.81 55.18
CA LEU A 504 -32.56 13.73 54.11
C LEU A 504 -34.06 13.69 53.76
N LYS A 505 -34.75 14.79 54.04
CA LYS A 505 -36.14 15.03 53.62
C LYS A 505 -36.16 15.80 52.29
N VAL A 506 -37.14 15.48 51.46
CA VAL A 506 -37.37 16.18 50.18
C VAL A 506 -38.18 17.45 50.47
N PRO A 507 -37.78 18.62 49.96
CA PRO A 507 -38.53 19.87 50.09
C PRO A 507 -39.96 19.72 49.56
N GLN A 508 -40.92 20.39 50.20
CA GLN A 508 -42.34 20.29 49.83
C GLN A 508 -42.60 20.77 48.39
N GLU A 509 -41.80 21.71 47.92
CA GLU A 509 -41.85 22.24 46.55
C GLU A 509 -41.47 21.18 45.52
N ILE A 510 -40.43 20.38 45.82
CA ILE A 510 -40.01 19.25 44.98
C ILE A 510 -41.05 18.12 45.01
N VAL A 511 -41.65 17.85 46.17
CA VAL A 511 -42.76 16.88 46.30
C VAL A 511 -43.93 17.33 45.43
N LYS A 512 -44.33 18.61 45.50
CA LYS A 512 -45.43 19.17 44.72
C LYS A 512 -45.20 19.07 43.21
N LEU A 513 -44.00 19.42 42.72
CA LEU A 513 -43.64 19.28 41.31
C LEU A 513 -43.70 17.81 40.86
N ALA A 514 -43.18 16.89 41.68
CA ALA A 514 -43.20 15.46 41.40
C ALA A 514 -44.62 14.89 41.36
N GLU A 515 -45.52 15.32 42.26
CA GLU A 515 -46.92 14.92 42.29
C GLU A 515 -47.74 15.50 41.13
N GLN A 516 -47.50 16.76 40.75
CA GLN A 516 -48.14 17.37 39.58
C GLN A 516 -47.79 16.61 38.29
N LEU A 517 -46.51 16.26 38.11
CA LEU A 517 -46.10 15.45 36.98
C LEU A 517 -46.69 14.03 37.04
N GLN A 518 -46.79 13.43 38.23
CA GLN A 518 -47.40 12.11 38.42
C GLN A 518 -48.87 12.06 37.96
N VAL A 519 -49.65 13.09 38.26
CA VAL A 519 -51.06 13.20 37.80
C VAL A 519 -51.12 13.26 36.27
N LYS A 520 -50.26 14.09 35.64
CA LYS A 520 -50.21 14.18 34.18
C LYS A 520 -49.79 12.87 33.53
N VAL A 521 -48.81 12.18 34.10
CA VAL A 521 -48.34 10.88 33.60
C VAL A 521 -49.43 9.83 33.66
N ILE A 522 -50.20 9.75 34.75
CA ILE A 522 -51.33 8.82 34.85
C ILE A 522 -52.40 9.15 33.81
N LYS A 523 -52.79 10.42 33.69
CA LYS A 523 -53.79 10.85 32.71
C LYS A 523 -53.34 10.53 31.28
N ALA A 524 -52.09 10.84 30.94
CA ALA A 524 -51.52 10.53 29.63
C ALA A 524 -51.47 9.01 29.38
N ALA A 525 -51.17 8.20 30.40
CA ALA A 525 -51.16 6.74 30.28
C ALA A 525 -52.57 6.18 30.04
N GLU A 526 -53.60 6.72 30.69
CA GLU A 526 -55.00 6.35 30.48
C GLU A 526 -55.49 6.72 29.07
N GLU A 527 -55.19 7.94 28.61
CA GLU A 527 -55.50 8.40 27.26
C GLU A 527 -54.79 7.53 26.21
N PHE A 528 -53.51 7.21 26.43
CA PHE A 528 -52.75 6.33 25.54
C PHE A 528 -53.32 4.92 25.50
N SER A 529 -53.73 4.37 26.66
CA SER A 529 -54.37 3.06 26.74
C SER A 529 -55.70 3.02 25.97
N LYS A 530 -56.52 4.08 26.08
CA LYS A 530 -57.77 4.20 25.31
C LYS A 530 -57.52 4.22 23.81
N ILE A 531 -56.54 5.01 23.36
CA ILE A 531 -56.15 5.09 21.95
C ILE A 531 -55.61 3.74 21.46
N GLU A 532 -54.81 3.03 22.27
CA GLU A 532 -54.31 1.69 21.93
C GLU A 532 -55.45 0.68 21.77
N VAL A 533 -56.50 0.75 22.59
CA VAL A 533 -57.68 -0.11 22.48
C VAL A 533 -58.53 0.25 21.26
N GLU A 534 -58.85 1.53 21.06
CA GLU A 534 -59.65 2.01 19.91
C GLU A 534 -58.96 1.71 18.58
N LYS A 535 -57.64 1.91 18.51
CA LYS A 535 -56.84 1.67 17.31
C LYS A 535 -56.18 0.31 17.29
N ALA A 536 -56.54 -0.63 18.16
CA ALA A 536 -55.88 -1.93 18.26
C ALA A 536 -55.82 -2.67 16.91
N GLY A 537 -56.92 -2.64 16.15
CA GLY A 537 -57.01 -3.24 14.82
C GLY A 537 -56.15 -2.53 13.77
N GLU A 538 -56.10 -1.20 13.77
CA GLU A 538 -55.28 -0.41 12.84
C GLU A 538 -53.78 -0.53 13.18
N LEU A 539 -53.43 -0.47 14.46
CA LEU A 539 -52.07 -0.65 14.97
C LEU A 539 -51.56 -2.08 14.70
N SER A 540 -52.41 -3.09 14.80
CA SER A 540 -52.06 -4.47 14.42
C SER A 540 -51.79 -4.59 12.93
N LYS A 541 -52.62 -3.99 12.07
CA LYS A 541 -52.39 -3.95 10.61
C LYS A 541 -51.11 -3.18 10.27
N ALA A 542 -50.90 -2.02 10.87
CA ALA A 542 -49.72 -1.19 10.66
C ALA A 542 -48.43 -1.89 11.11
N ARG A 543 -48.44 -2.61 12.24
CA ARG A 543 -47.28 -3.41 12.68
C ARG A 543 -46.99 -4.58 11.74
N ASN A 544 -48.03 -5.25 11.23
CA ASN A 544 -47.84 -6.30 10.22
C ASN A 544 -47.26 -5.74 8.91
N GLU A 545 -47.68 -4.53 8.51
CA GLU A 545 -47.17 -3.84 7.33
C GLU A 545 -45.72 -3.34 7.56
N GLU A 546 -45.42 -2.80 8.74
CA GLU A 546 -44.07 -2.40 9.16
C GLU A 546 -43.13 -3.61 9.22
N ASP A 547 -43.56 -4.75 9.77
CA ASP A 547 -42.77 -5.98 9.77
C ASP A 547 -42.54 -6.51 8.34
N ARG A 548 -43.53 -6.37 7.45
CA ARG A 548 -43.37 -6.68 6.02
C ARG A 548 -42.38 -5.73 5.34
N LEU A 549 -42.50 -4.43 5.56
CA LEU A 549 -41.59 -3.42 5.00
C LEU A 549 -40.18 -3.54 5.57
N ASN A 550 -40.01 -3.82 6.86
CA ASN A 550 -38.72 -4.08 7.48
C ASN A 550 -38.09 -5.38 6.94
N LYS A 551 -38.88 -6.39 6.60
CA LYS A 551 -38.41 -7.59 5.87
C LYS A 551 -37.97 -7.27 4.44
N VAL A 552 -38.65 -6.36 3.75
CA VAL A 552 -38.30 -5.92 2.39
C VAL A 552 -37.08 -4.98 2.40
N MET A 553 -37.03 -4.00 3.30
CA MET A 553 -35.89 -3.10 3.49
C MET A 553 -34.66 -3.83 4.03
N GLY A 554 -34.85 -4.84 4.88
CA GLY A 554 -33.78 -5.74 5.32
C GLY A 554 -33.22 -6.62 4.19
N LYS A 555 -34.02 -6.92 3.16
CA LYS A 555 -33.53 -7.50 1.89
C LYS A 555 -32.78 -6.46 1.07
N MET A 556 -33.34 -5.26 0.87
CA MET A 556 -32.69 -4.19 0.10
C MET A 556 -31.36 -3.72 0.71
N GLY A 557 -31.23 -3.72 2.05
CA GLY A 557 -29.98 -3.41 2.75
C GLY A 557 -28.91 -4.51 2.68
N ASN A 558 -29.27 -5.74 2.30
CA ASN A 558 -28.31 -6.77 1.90
C ASN A 558 -28.04 -6.74 0.39
N ASP A 559 -28.96 -6.23 -0.44
CA ASP A 559 -28.76 -6.09 -1.89
C ASP A 559 -27.97 -4.80 -2.27
N GLN A 560 -27.93 -3.80 -1.37
CA GLN A 560 -27.14 -2.56 -1.51
C GLN A 560 -25.76 -2.61 -0.81
N LYS A 561 -25.49 -3.64 -0.01
CA LYS A 561 -24.18 -3.92 0.58
C LYS A 561 -23.47 -4.96 -0.27
#